data_AF-A0AAW0CMR4-F1
#
_entry.id   AF-A0AAW0CMR4-F1
#
_cell.length_a   1.000
_cell.length_b   1.000
_cell.length_c   1.000
_cell.angle_alpha   90.00
_cell.angle_beta   90.00
_cell.angle_gamma   90.00
#
_symmetry.space_group_name_H-M   'P 1'
#
loop_
_entity.id
_entity.type
_entity.pdbx_description
1 polymer ?
#
loop_
_entity_poly.entity_id
_entity_poly.type
_entity_poly.pdbx_seq_one_letter_code
_entity_poly.pdbx_strand_id
1 'polypeptide(L)'
;MFRVYTNIHTAKEFKNYLPVELTQAEIKEIDSGRLKPKDGDRFYFGPRYLSSNWNHHIILHLVARTQTARLNDPKRWSAPEVPTTWLIGRYRDLLSPRQEQWKLYQPRGLETKADAELRAMGLLTQRQAQGVQNSRKNTKLGWRVRTCTRKAELELRLGHDDAAKVWRFFLKVLGYLDIQGMSSEDDASRPVKIGGKTVSVTVRIIRRCMWRADPVLEYMQYIDEEMLADPEEKKYHRTPRIRLEDQPESRKPAHGLPLSLYDEQWLEDERAFDPNVEQRLEMSTDTLELLKILSSQLNRGYNGKGKQKAASSGDDDESDMDTRG
;
A
#
# COMPACT_ATOMS: atom_id res chain seq x y z
N MET A 1 -3.13 -8.92 -22.44
CA MET A 1 -3.76 -8.63 -23.73
C MET A 1 -3.00 -7.52 -24.45
N PHE A 2 -3.12 -6.23 -24.11
CA PHE A 2 -2.38 -5.12 -24.77
C PHE A 2 -0.85 -5.22 -24.76
N ARG A 3 -0.26 -5.74 -23.67
CA ARG A 3 1.19 -5.94 -23.51
C ARG A 3 1.83 -6.84 -24.57
N VAL A 4 1.05 -7.67 -25.25
CA VAL A 4 1.56 -8.64 -26.24
C VAL A 4 1.71 -8.00 -27.62
N TYR A 5 1.06 -6.87 -27.90
CA TYR A 5 0.80 -6.46 -29.27
C TYR A 5 1.26 -5.06 -29.66
N THR A 6 1.72 -4.22 -28.72
CA THR A 6 2.12 -2.84 -29.03
C THR A 6 3.63 -2.60 -29.05
N ASN A 7 4.47 -3.66 -28.95
CA ASN A 7 5.94 -3.56 -28.83
C ASN A 7 6.45 -2.59 -27.73
N ILE A 8 5.56 -2.22 -26.79
CA ILE A 8 5.86 -1.37 -25.64
C ILE A 8 5.41 -2.11 -24.38
N HIS A 9 6.36 -2.78 -23.76
CA HIS A 9 6.22 -3.64 -22.61
C HIS A 9 6.48 -2.88 -21.32
N THR A 10 7.41 -1.92 -21.33
CA THR A 10 7.82 -1.19 -20.13
C THR A 10 7.65 0.32 -20.23
N ALA A 11 7.63 0.97 -19.06
CA ALA A 11 7.66 2.43 -18.92
C ALA A 11 8.91 3.08 -19.55
N LYS A 12 10.02 2.33 -19.59
CA LYS A 12 11.30 2.79 -20.12
C LYS A 12 11.33 2.76 -21.64
N GLU A 13 10.59 1.87 -22.27
CA GLU A 13 10.47 1.81 -23.73
C GLU A 13 9.77 3.05 -24.32
N PHE A 14 9.00 3.79 -23.51
CA PHE A 14 8.47 5.10 -23.93
C PHE A 14 9.53 6.18 -24.11
N LYS A 15 10.72 6.03 -23.53
CA LYS A 15 11.84 6.97 -23.75
C LYS A 15 12.18 7.08 -25.24
N ASN A 16 12.19 5.95 -25.93
CA ASN A 16 12.53 5.86 -27.35
C ASN A 16 11.29 5.76 -28.25
N TYR A 17 10.09 5.83 -27.66
CA TYR A 17 8.86 5.74 -28.43
C TYR A 17 8.59 7.05 -29.16
N LEU A 18 8.76 7.00 -30.47
CA LEU A 18 8.41 8.08 -31.37
C LEU A 18 7.01 7.77 -31.92
N PRO A 19 5.93 8.45 -31.48
CA PRO A 19 4.62 8.27 -32.07
C PRO A 19 4.67 8.63 -33.56
N VAL A 20 3.68 8.18 -34.33
CA VAL A 20 3.57 8.66 -35.71
C VAL A 20 3.30 10.17 -35.68
N GLU A 21 4.04 10.91 -36.49
CA GLU A 21 3.75 12.31 -36.78
C GLU A 21 2.90 12.32 -38.05
N LEU A 22 1.69 12.86 -37.94
CA LEU A 22 0.75 12.94 -39.05
C LEU A 22 0.59 14.41 -39.42
N THR A 23 0.87 14.72 -40.68
CA THR A 23 0.58 16.03 -41.26
C THR A 23 -0.91 16.25 -41.42
N GLN A 24 -1.33 17.51 -41.56
CA GLN A 24 -2.76 17.83 -41.76
C GLN A 24 -3.32 17.20 -43.05
N ALA A 25 -2.48 17.00 -44.07
CA ALA A 25 -2.85 16.32 -45.31
C ALA A 25 -3.10 14.82 -45.06
N GLU A 26 -2.18 14.15 -44.37
CA GLU A 26 -2.34 12.73 -44.02
C GLU A 26 -3.54 12.50 -43.11
N ILE A 27 -3.81 13.39 -42.14
CA ILE A 27 -5.02 13.31 -41.31
C ILE A 27 -6.28 13.33 -42.19
N LYS A 28 -6.34 14.22 -43.19
CA LYS A 28 -7.48 14.26 -44.13
C LYS A 28 -7.58 12.98 -44.97
N GLU A 29 -6.46 12.42 -45.41
CA GLU A 29 -6.47 11.16 -46.16
C GLU A 29 -6.93 9.97 -45.31
N ILE A 30 -6.52 9.93 -44.04
CA ILE A 30 -6.95 8.93 -43.06
C ILE A 30 -8.45 9.07 -42.79
N ASP A 31 -8.94 10.29 -42.59
CA ASP A 31 -10.36 10.55 -42.35
C ASP A 31 -11.23 10.19 -43.58
N SER A 32 -10.69 10.33 -44.79
CA SER A 32 -11.33 9.86 -46.03
C SER A 32 -11.20 8.35 -46.26
N GLY A 33 -10.48 7.62 -45.39
CA GLY A 33 -10.25 6.18 -45.50
C GLY A 33 -9.24 5.76 -46.59
N ARG A 34 -8.56 6.71 -47.24
CA ARG A 34 -7.57 6.47 -48.30
C ARG A 34 -6.23 6.02 -47.74
N LEU A 35 -5.83 6.56 -46.59
CA LEU A 35 -4.61 6.17 -45.89
C LEU A 35 -4.97 5.35 -44.65
N LYS A 36 -4.39 4.15 -44.50
CA LYS A 36 -4.62 3.26 -43.37
C LYS A 36 -3.29 2.72 -42.82
N PRO A 37 -3.14 2.62 -41.49
CA PRO A 37 -1.97 2.00 -40.90
C PRO A 37 -1.92 0.49 -41.19
N LYS A 38 -0.70 -0.01 -41.35
CA LYS A 38 -0.36 -1.43 -41.40
C LYS A 38 -0.28 -2.01 -39.99
N ASP A 39 -0.36 -3.34 -39.88
CA ASP A 39 -0.09 -4.01 -38.61
C ASP A 39 1.36 -3.73 -38.17
N GLY A 40 1.54 -3.40 -36.89
CA GLY A 40 2.82 -2.98 -36.33
C GLY A 40 3.13 -1.48 -36.44
N ASP A 41 2.29 -0.68 -37.09
CA ASP A 41 2.45 0.78 -37.11
C ASP A 41 2.33 1.40 -35.71
N ARG A 42 2.94 2.58 -35.55
CA ARG A 42 3.00 3.31 -34.29
C ARG A 42 1.71 4.10 -34.06
N PHE A 43 1.28 4.20 -32.81
CA PHE A 43 0.17 5.05 -32.41
C PHE A 43 0.51 6.53 -32.61
N TYR A 44 -0.52 7.29 -32.95
CA TYR A 44 -0.52 8.74 -32.94
C TYR A 44 -0.83 9.22 -31.52
N PHE A 45 -0.09 10.18 -30.98
CA PHE A 45 -0.33 10.74 -29.62
C PHE A 45 -0.61 12.24 -29.58
N GLY A 46 -0.90 12.86 -30.74
CA GLY A 46 -1.27 14.27 -30.81
C GLY A 46 -2.64 14.60 -30.21
N PRO A 47 -3.14 15.84 -30.38
CA PRO A 47 -4.29 16.38 -29.64
C PRO A 47 -5.59 15.56 -29.75
N ARG A 48 -5.77 14.82 -30.85
CA ARG A 48 -6.97 14.02 -31.13
C ARG A 48 -6.73 12.51 -31.10
N TYR A 49 -5.72 12.04 -30.37
CA TYR A 49 -5.32 10.63 -30.41
C TYR A 49 -6.44 9.62 -30.11
N LEU A 50 -7.36 9.93 -29.19
CA LEU A 50 -8.47 9.02 -28.88
C LEU A 50 -9.52 8.94 -30.00
N SER A 51 -9.75 10.04 -30.72
CA SER A 51 -10.69 10.11 -31.84
C SER A 51 -10.03 9.91 -33.20
N SER A 52 -8.73 9.61 -33.23
CA SER A 52 -7.97 9.43 -34.46
C SER A 52 -8.36 8.12 -35.16
N ASN A 53 -8.81 8.24 -36.41
CA ASN A 53 -9.07 7.09 -37.28
C ASN A 53 -7.82 6.22 -37.49
N TRP A 54 -6.62 6.80 -37.44
CA TRP A 54 -5.36 6.07 -37.45
C TRP A 54 -5.25 5.09 -36.28
N ASN A 55 -5.43 5.60 -35.05
CA ASN A 55 -5.39 4.77 -33.85
C ASN A 55 -6.53 3.75 -33.83
N HIS A 56 -7.71 4.13 -34.33
CA HIS A 56 -8.84 3.21 -34.47
C HIS A 56 -8.47 2.01 -35.36
N HIS A 57 -7.85 2.24 -36.52
CA HIS A 57 -7.38 1.18 -37.40
C HIS A 57 -6.32 0.28 -36.76
N ILE A 58 -5.34 0.85 -36.05
CA ILE A 58 -4.37 0.05 -35.28
C ILE A 58 -5.10 -0.82 -34.26
N ILE A 59 -6.06 -0.26 -33.51
CA ILE A 59 -6.86 -1.02 -32.55
C ILE A 59 -7.60 -2.18 -33.23
N LEU A 60 -8.20 -1.97 -34.40
CA LEU A 60 -8.87 -3.05 -35.14
C LEU A 60 -7.90 -4.20 -35.49
N HIS A 61 -6.67 -3.90 -35.90
CA HIS A 61 -5.63 -4.93 -36.11
C HIS A 61 -5.32 -5.69 -34.82
N LEU A 62 -5.20 -4.99 -33.69
CA LEU A 62 -4.94 -5.62 -32.38
C LEU A 62 -6.10 -6.51 -31.92
N VAL A 63 -7.34 -6.09 -32.19
CA VAL A 63 -8.55 -6.87 -31.91
C VAL A 63 -8.57 -8.15 -32.73
N ALA A 64 -8.33 -8.04 -34.04
CA ALA A 64 -8.25 -9.20 -34.93
C ALA A 64 -7.17 -10.19 -34.46
N ARG A 65 -5.96 -9.71 -34.14
CA ARG A 65 -4.89 -10.55 -33.58
C ARG A 65 -5.27 -11.22 -32.26
N THR A 66 -6.01 -10.52 -31.41
CA THR A 66 -6.49 -11.07 -30.14
C THR A 66 -7.50 -12.18 -30.39
N GLN A 67 -8.46 -11.97 -31.29
CA GLN A 67 -9.47 -12.98 -31.64
C GLN A 67 -8.82 -14.21 -32.28
N THR A 68 -7.90 -14.04 -33.23
CA THR A 68 -7.14 -15.14 -33.83
C THR A 68 -6.32 -15.91 -32.79
N ALA A 69 -5.65 -15.22 -31.88
CA ALA A 69 -4.89 -15.88 -30.81
C ALA A 69 -5.76 -16.67 -29.83
N ARG A 70 -7.00 -16.22 -29.58
CA ARG A 70 -7.97 -16.96 -28.76
C ARG A 70 -8.46 -18.22 -29.45
N LEU A 71 -8.72 -18.16 -30.75
CA LEU A 71 -9.12 -19.33 -31.55
C LEU A 71 -8.00 -20.37 -31.61
N ASN A 72 -6.75 -19.93 -31.74
CA ASN A 72 -5.60 -20.82 -31.91
C ASN A 72 -5.10 -21.45 -30.60
N ASP A 73 -5.46 -20.91 -29.43
CA ASP A 73 -5.05 -21.45 -28.12
C ASP A 73 -6.18 -21.36 -27.08
N PRO A 74 -7.24 -22.20 -27.20
CA PRO A 74 -8.41 -22.13 -26.33
C PRO A 74 -8.07 -22.42 -24.86
N LYS A 75 -7.06 -23.25 -24.61
CA LYS A 75 -6.62 -23.63 -23.25
C LYS A 75 -6.02 -22.45 -22.50
N ARG A 76 -5.26 -21.60 -23.19
CA ARG A 76 -4.69 -20.37 -22.62
C ARG A 76 -5.74 -19.27 -22.44
N TRP A 77 -6.78 -19.27 -23.27
CA TRP A 77 -7.80 -18.22 -23.32
C TRP A 77 -9.19 -18.75 -22.92
N SER A 78 -9.29 -19.32 -21.73
CA SER A 78 -10.53 -19.88 -21.15
C SER A 78 -11.63 -18.85 -20.82
N ALA A 79 -11.44 -17.58 -21.17
CA ALA A 79 -12.42 -16.53 -20.92
C ALA A 79 -13.63 -16.65 -21.88
N PRO A 80 -14.83 -16.22 -21.46
CA PRO A 80 -16.01 -16.17 -22.33
C PRO A 80 -15.78 -15.26 -23.55
N GLU A 81 -16.50 -15.53 -24.64
CA GLU A 81 -16.47 -14.68 -25.82
C GLU A 81 -16.85 -13.25 -25.44
N VAL A 82 -16.09 -12.28 -25.94
CA VAL A 82 -16.32 -10.86 -25.65
C VAL A 82 -16.62 -10.14 -26.96
N PRO A 83 -17.58 -9.20 -26.98
CA PRO A 83 -17.87 -8.43 -28.17
C PRO A 83 -16.65 -7.66 -28.68
N THR A 84 -16.51 -7.55 -30.00
CA THR A 84 -15.46 -6.74 -30.66
C THR A 84 -15.45 -5.31 -30.12
N THR A 85 -16.63 -4.71 -29.91
CA THR A 85 -16.79 -3.35 -29.37
C THR A 85 -16.19 -3.21 -27.97
N TRP A 86 -16.31 -4.24 -27.13
CA TRP A 86 -15.69 -4.27 -25.81
C TRP A 86 -14.16 -4.27 -25.93
N LEU A 87 -13.59 -5.11 -26.80
CA LEU A 87 -12.13 -5.14 -27.01
C LEU A 87 -11.62 -3.80 -27.54
N ILE A 88 -12.31 -3.18 -28.50
CA ILE A 88 -11.98 -1.84 -29.00
C ILE A 88 -11.95 -0.84 -27.84
N GLY A 89 -12.98 -0.84 -26.99
CA GLY A 89 -13.04 -0.01 -25.79
C GLY A 89 -11.84 -0.22 -24.88
N ARG A 90 -11.50 -1.48 -24.55
CA ARG A 90 -10.35 -1.80 -23.70
C ARG A 90 -9.01 -1.39 -24.30
N TYR A 91 -8.81 -1.57 -25.60
CA TYR A 91 -7.61 -1.11 -26.29
C TYR A 91 -7.52 0.42 -26.27
N ARG A 92 -8.65 1.13 -26.44
CA ARG A 92 -8.72 2.58 -26.34
C ARG A 92 -8.45 3.11 -24.94
N ASP A 93 -9.02 2.49 -23.90
CA ASP A 93 -8.77 2.83 -22.49
C ASP A 93 -7.27 2.77 -22.16
N LEU A 94 -6.56 1.83 -22.79
CA LEU A 94 -5.14 1.63 -22.60
C LEU A 94 -4.29 2.66 -23.35
N LEU A 95 -4.83 3.46 -24.27
CA LEU A 95 -4.06 4.54 -24.93
C LEU A 95 -3.82 5.72 -24.01
N SER A 96 -4.79 6.10 -23.17
CA SER A 96 -4.67 7.26 -22.28
C SER A 96 -3.45 7.21 -21.35
N PRO A 97 -3.27 6.16 -20.53
CA PRO A 97 -2.10 6.08 -19.64
C PRO A 97 -0.77 6.00 -20.42
N ARG A 98 -0.79 5.54 -21.67
CA ARG A 98 0.42 5.47 -22.53
C ARG A 98 0.77 6.81 -23.13
N GLN A 99 -0.23 7.60 -23.54
CA GLN A 99 -0.03 8.96 -23.99
C GLN A 99 0.47 9.85 -22.84
N GLU A 100 -0.08 9.69 -21.64
CA GLU A 100 0.40 10.37 -20.44
C GLU A 100 1.86 10.00 -20.15
N GLN A 101 2.21 8.72 -20.26
CA GLN A 101 3.57 8.25 -20.06
C GLN A 101 4.54 8.80 -21.11
N TRP A 102 4.14 8.83 -22.39
CA TRP A 102 4.91 9.46 -23.46
C TRP A 102 5.13 10.96 -23.21
N LYS A 103 4.08 11.68 -22.79
CA LYS A 103 4.15 13.12 -22.44
C LYS A 103 5.14 13.41 -21.31
N LEU A 104 5.45 12.45 -20.44
CA LEU A 104 6.47 12.65 -19.41
C LEU A 104 7.85 12.87 -20.03
N TYR A 105 8.17 12.19 -21.14
CA TYR A 105 9.44 12.27 -21.83
C TYR A 105 9.51 13.40 -22.87
N GLN A 106 8.42 14.15 -23.06
CA GLN A 106 8.42 15.28 -23.98
C GLN A 106 8.94 16.54 -23.28
N PRO A 107 9.80 17.32 -23.97
CA PRO A 107 10.21 18.64 -23.49
C PRO A 107 9.03 19.58 -23.26
N ARG A 108 9.15 20.45 -22.25
CA ARG A 108 8.19 21.50 -21.93
C ARG A 108 8.84 22.87 -21.98
N GLY A 109 8.29 23.78 -22.78
CA GLY A 109 8.83 25.14 -22.90
C GLY A 109 10.26 25.12 -23.45
N LEU A 110 11.21 25.60 -22.63
CA LEU A 110 12.64 25.68 -22.98
C LEU A 110 13.45 24.46 -22.50
N GLU A 111 12.81 23.44 -21.94
CA GLU A 111 13.46 22.21 -21.48
C GLU A 111 14.17 21.48 -22.63
N THR A 112 15.36 20.94 -22.39
CA THR A 112 16.03 20.08 -23.39
C THR A 112 15.46 18.65 -23.35
N LYS A 113 15.73 17.85 -24.38
CA LYS A 113 15.36 16.42 -24.36
C LYS A 113 15.99 15.67 -23.16
N ALA A 114 17.22 16.00 -22.79
CA ALA A 114 17.90 15.38 -21.66
C ALA A 114 17.23 15.71 -20.33
N ASP A 115 16.82 16.97 -20.13
CA ASP A 115 16.10 17.40 -18.93
C ASP A 115 14.74 16.69 -18.81
N ALA A 116 14.01 16.57 -19.92
CA ALA A 116 12.72 15.86 -19.96
C ALA A 116 12.87 14.38 -19.60
N GLU A 117 13.93 13.72 -20.08
CA GLU A 117 14.25 12.34 -19.71
C GLU A 117 14.56 12.21 -18.21
N LEU A 118 15.37 13.11 -17.65
CA LEU A 118 15.72 13.10 -16.23
C LEU A 118 14.49 13.31 -15.35
N ARG A 119 13.62 14.26 -15.71
CA ARG A 119 12.32 14.49 -15.05
C ARG A 119 11.43 13.24 -15.13
N ALA A 120 11.30 12.62 -16.29
CA ALA A 120 10.50 11.40 -16.46
C ALA A 120 11.03 10.24 -15.61
N MET A 121 12.35 10.04 -15.58
CA MET A 121 12.99 9.02 -14.76
C MET A 121 12.79 9.26 -13.26
N GLY A 122 12.91 10.50 -12.80
CA GLY A 122 12.64 10.89 -11.41
C GLY A 122 11.20 10.55 -11.00
N LEU A 123 10.22 10.93 -11.83
CA LEU A 123 8.80 10.64 -11.57
C LEU A 123 8.49 9.13 -11.59
N LEU A 124 9.10 8.37 -12.50
CA LEU A 124 8.91 6.91 -12.53
C LEU A 124 9.49 6.22 -11.30
N THR A 125 10.67 6.65 -10.87
CA THR A 125 11.32 6.15 -9.65
C THR A 125 10.45 6.45 -8.43
N GLN A 126 9.94 7.68 -8.33
CA GLN A 126 9.03 8.09 -7.27
C GLN A 126 7.73 7.28 -7.27
N ARG A 127 7.09 7.09 -8.44
CA ARG A 127 5.87 6.28 -8.57
C ARG A 127 6.12 4.82 -8.20
N GLN A 128 7.27 4.26 -8.59
CA GLN A 128 7.63 2.89 -8.24
C GLN A 128 7.83 2.75 -6.73
N ALA A 129 8.57 3.68 -6.10
CA ALA A 129 8.76 3.69 -4.65
C ALA A 129 7.42 3.80 -3.91
N GLN A 130 6.54 4.72 -4.34
CA GLN A 130 5.20 4.88 -3.77
C GLN A 130 4.34 3.64 -3.98
N GLY A 131 4.43 2.99 -5.14
CA GLY A 131 3.72 1.74 -5.42
C GLY A 131 4.15 0.59 -4.51
N VAL A 132 5.45 0.46 -4.26
CA VAL A 132 5.99 -0.52 -3.30
C VAL A 132 5.49 -0.22 -1.89
N GLN A 133 5.54 1.03 -1.45
CA GLN A 133 5.03 1.45 -0.14
C GLN A 133 3.53 1.16 -0.01
N ASN A 134 2.71 1.50 -1.00
CA ASN A 134 1.27 1.24 -1.00
C ASN A 134 0.97 -0.27 -0.98
N SER A 135 1.71 -1.07 -1.73
CA SER A 135 1.56 -2.54 -1.70
C SER A 135 1.86 -3.12 -0.31
N ARG A 136 2.93 -2.65 0.34
CA ARG A 136 3.28 -3.04 1.72
C ARG A 136 2.18 -2.64 2.71
N LYS A 137 1.64 -1.43 2.59
CA LYS A 137 0.53 -0.92 3.42
C LYS A 137 -0.74 -1.75 3.24
N ASN A 138 -1.13 -2.04 1.99
CA ASN A 138 -2.28 -2.90 1.69
C ASN A 138 -2.11 -4.30 2.28
N THR A 139 -0.91 -4.87 2.12
CA THR A 139 -0.60 -6.18 2.72
C THR A 139 -0.77 -6.12 4.23
N LYS A 140 -0.17 -5.12 4.90
CA LYS A 140 -0.27 -4.92 6.36
C LYS A 140 -1.72 -4.76 6.82
N LEU A 141 -2.51 -3.92 6.15
CA LEU A 141 -3.93 -3.73 6.44
C LEU A 141 -4.68 -5.06 6.31
N GLY A 142 -4.48 -5.78 5.22
CA GLY A 142 -5.10 -7.07 4.97
C GLY A 142 -4.78 -8.11 6.06
N TRP A 143 -3.53 -8.18 6.51
CA TRP A 143 -3.15 -9.05 7.65
C TRP A 143 -3.89 -8.67 8.92
N ARG A 144 -3.85 -7.38 9.30
CA ARG A 144 -4.50 -6.90 10.52
C ARG A 144 -6.01 -7.15 10.51
N VAL A 145 -6.68 -6.90 9.38
CA VAL A 145 -8.10 -7.20 9.20
C VAL A 145 -8.36 -8.70 9.40
N ARG A 146 -7.57 -9.58 8.76
CA ARG A 146 -7.72 -11.03 8.95
C ARG A 146 -7.52 -11.45 10.40
N THR A 147 -6.49 -10.95 11.08
CA THR A 147 -6.21 -11.25 12.49
C THR A 147 -7.38 -10.84 13.37
N CYS A 148 -7.86 -9.60 13.24
CA CYS A 148 -8.98 -9.11 14.04
C CYS A 148 -10.28 -9.88 13.75
N THR A 149 -10.57 -10.22 12.50
CA THR A 149 -11.75 -11.06 12.14
C THR A 149 -11.66 -12.43 12.78
N ARG A 150 -10.54 -13.14 12.59
CA ARG A 150 -10.32 -14.48 13.16
C ARG A 150 -10.46 -14.45 14.68
N LYS A 151 -9.90 -13.42 15.34
CA LYS A 151 -9.98 -13.27 16.79
C LYS A 151 -11.38 -12.95 17.28
N ALA A 152 -12.09 -12.03 16.64
CA ALA A 152 -13.48 -11.74 16.98
C ALA A 152 -14.35 -13.01 16.91
N GLU A 153 -14.18 -13.82 15.86
CA GLU A 153 -14.90 -15.09 15.72
C GLU A 153 -14.50 -16.13 16.77
N LEU A 154 -13.21 -16.24 17.09
CA LEU A 154 -12.71 -17.15 18.12
C LEU A 154 -13.26 -16.80 19.49
N GLU A 155 -13.19 -15.54 19.90
CA GLU A 155 -13.69 -15.10 21.21
C GLU A 155 -15.20 -15.32 21.34
N LEU A 156 -15.98 -15.11 20.27
CA LEU A 156 -17.42 -15.45 20.26
C LEU A 156 -17.66 -16.95 20.45
N ARG A 157 -16.87 -17.80 19.78
CA ARG A 157 -16.98 -19.27 19.95
C ARG A 157 -16.63 -19.71 21.38
N LEU A 158 -15.73 -18.98 22.05
CA LEU A 158 -15.35 -19.22 23.43
C LEU A 158 -16.32 -18.59 24.46
N GLY A 159 -17.34 -17.83 24.01
CA GLY A 159 -18.29 -17.15 24.88
C GLY A 159 -17.75 -15.86 25.52
N HIS A 160 -16.63 -15.32 25.02
CA HIS A 160 -16.02 -14.09 25.51
C HIS A 160 -16.53 -12.86 24.75
N ASP A 161 -17.81 -12.52 24.94
CA ASP A 161 -18.49 -11.47 24.18
C ASP A 161 -17.80 -10.10 24.27
N ASP A 162 -17.29 -9.73 25.44
CA ASP A 162 -16.61 -8.44 25.61
C ASP A 162 -15.27 -8.38 24.88
N ALA A 163 -14.51 -9.49 24.85
CA ALA A 163 -13.27 -9.57 24.07
C ALA A 163 -13.57 -9.52 22.56
N ALA A 164 -14.64 -10.19 22.12
CA ALA A 164 -15.10 -10.10 20.73
C ALA A 164 -15.49 -8.67 20.31
N LYS A 165 -16.14 -7.91 21.21
CA LYS A 165 -16.46 -6.48 20.96
C LYS A 165 -15.19 -5.65 20.75
N VAL A 166 -14.13 -5.91 21.51
CA VAL A 166 -12.83 -5.22 21.34
C VAL A 166 -12.22 -5.52 19.97
N TRP A 167 -12.19 -6.78 19.53
CA TRP A 167 -11.68 -7.12 18.20
C TRP A 167 -12.51 -6.53 17.06
N ARG A 168 -13.83 -6.46 17.21
CA ARG A 168 -14.73 -5.76 16.28
C ARG A 168 -14.49 -4.25 16.26
N PHE A 169 -14.17 -3.66 17.40
CA PHE A 169 -13.75 -2.26 17.46
C PHE A 169 -12.46 -2.03 16.67
N PHE A 170 -11.45 -2.88 16.83
CA PHE A 170 -10.23 -2.80 16.03
C PHE A 170 -10.50 -2.92 14.53
N LEU A 171 -11.42 -3.80 14.11
CA LEU A 171 -11.87 -3.86 12.71
C LEU A 171 -12.48 -2.53 12.23
N LYS A 172 -13.33 -1.91 13.06
CA LYS A 172 -13.93 -0.61 12.74
C LYS A 172 -12.86 0.47 12.59
N VAL A 173 -11.91 0.55 13.52
CA VAL A 173 -10.77 1.48 13.46
C VAL A 173 -9.91 1.24 12.21
N LEU A 174 -9.61 -0.02 11.86
CA LEU A 174 -8.88 -0.36 10.64
C LEU A 174 -9.64 0.07 9.38
N GLY A 175 -10.97 -0.05 9.38
CA GLY A 175 -11.83 0.40 8.29
C GLY A 175 -11.76 1.90 8.06
N TYR A 176 -11.77 2.71 9.13
CA TYR A 176 -11.61 4.16 9.02
C TYR A 176 -10.18 4.58 8.63
N LEU A 177 -9.17 3.90 9.17
CA LEU A 177 -7.77 4.22 8.88
C LEU A 177 -7.40 3.93 7.42
N ASP A 178 -7.94 2.85 6.85
CA ASP A 178 -7.63 2.36 5.50
C ASP A 178 -6.10 2.27 5.26
N ILE A 179 -5.66 2.27 4.01
CA ILE A 179 -4.25 2.32 3.60
C ILE A 179 -3.54 3.57 4.11
N GLN A 180 -4.26 4.68 4.33
CA GLN A 180 -3.69 5.97 4.72
C GLN A 180 -3.16 5.97 6.16
N GLY A 181 -3.87 5.29 7.07
CA GLY A 181 -3.47 5.12 8.46
C GLY A 181 -2.42 4.03 8.71
N MET A 182 -2.04 3.26 7.68
CA MET A 182 -0.97 2.26 7.79
C MET A 182 0.42 2.92 7.76
N SER A 183 1.28 2.58 8.72
CA SER A 183 2.65 3.14 8.75
C SER A 183 3.48 2.72 7.54
N SER A 184 4.25 3.67 6.98
CA SER A 184 5.29 3.35 5.98
C SER A 184 6.42 2.58 6.65
N GLU A 185 7.01 1.67 5.87
CA GLU A 185 8.22 0.94 6.25
C GLU A 185 9.27 1.17 5.17
N ASP A 186 10.31 1.91 5.51
CA ASP A 186 11.49 2.06 4.67
C ASP A 186 12.58 1.10 5.14
N ASP A 187 13.26 0.42 4.21
CA ASP A 187 14.41 -0.40 4.55
C ASP A 187 15.65 0.49 4.65
N ALA A 188 16.40 0.39 5.75
CA ALA A 188 17.65 1.09 5.94
C ALA A 188 18.72 0.12 6.44
N SER A 189 19.97 0.32 6.04
CA SER A 189 21.09 -0.41 6.61
C SER A 189 21.60 0.35 7.84
N ARG A 190 21.61 -0.30 9.00
CA ARG A 190 22.18 0.27 10.22
C ARG A 190 23.34 -0.59 10.72
N PRO A 191 24.47 0.04 11.13
CA PRO A 191 25.55 -0.67 11.78
C PRO A 191 25.10 -1.13 13.18
N VAL A 192 25.17 -2.43 13.45
CA VAL A 192 24.92 -3.03 14.75
C VAL A 192 26.21 -3.71 15.22
N LYS A 193 26.62 -3.48 16.47
CA LYS A 193 27.76 -4.19 17.05
C LYS A 193 27.29 -5.56 17.55
N ILE A 194 27.80 -6.63 16.96
CA ILE A 194 27.56 -8.02 17.39
C ILE A 194 28.92 -8.66 17.66
N GLY A 195 29.18 -9.06 18.91
CA GLY A 195 30.45 -9.68 19.30
C GLY A 195 31.68 -8.80 19.04
N GLY A 196 31.59 -7.48 19.28
CA GLY A 196 32.69 -6.52 19.06
C GLY A 196 32.93 -6.13 17.60
N LYS A 197 32.23 -6.73 16.62
CA LYS A 197 32.30 -6.36 15.20
C LYS A 197 31.06 -5.58 14.78
N THR A 198 31.25 -4.52 14.00
CA THR A 198 30.15 -3.76 13.41
C THR A 198 29.66 -4.47 12.16
N VAL A 199 28.44 -5.02 12.22
CA VAL A 199 27.77 -5.67 11.09
C VAL A 199 26.65 -4.76 10.61
N SER A 200 26.56 -4.55 9.30
CA SER A 200 25.44 -3.82 8.71
C SER A 200 24.21 -4.73 8.67
N VAL A 201 23.18 -4.39 9.44
CA VAL A 201 21.91 -5.12 9.47
C VAL A 201 20.86 -4.26 8.78
N THR A 202 20.12 -4.84 7.84
CA THR A 202 18.94 -4.18 7.30
C THR A 202 17.91 -4.08 8.41
N VAL A 203 17.42 -2.88 8.67
CA VAL A 203 16.34 -2.57 9.61
C VAL A 203 15.20 -1.89 8.87
N ARG A 204 13.97 -2.09 9.34
CA ARG A 204 12.80 -1.37 8.85
C ARG A 204 12.54 -0.15 9.71
N ILE A 205 12.64 1.03 9.11
CA ILE A 205 12.27 2.29 9.72
C ILE A 205 10.77 2.46 9.60
N ILE A 206 10.10 2.58 10.75
CA ILE A 206 8.67 2.87 10.85
C ILE A 206 8.52 4.35 11.15
N ARG A 207 7.84 5.08 10.26
CA ARG A 207 7.50 6.50 10.49
C ARG A 207 6.10 6.63 11.10
N ARG A 208 5.95 7.55 12.07
CA ARG A 208 4.67 7.90 12.69
C ARG A 208 3.90 8.88 11.80
N CYS A 209 2.58 8.74 11.71
CA CYS A 209 1.73 9.75 11.09
C CYS A 209 1.44 10.86 12.12
N MET A 210 1.64 12.11 11.74
CA MET A 210 1.53 13.29 12.63
C MET A 210 0.14 13.40 13.27
N TRP A 211 -0.90 13.24 12.45
CA TRP A 211 -2.30 13.41 12.87
C TRP A 211 -2.83 12.32 13.78
N ARG A 212 -2.07 11.24 14.03
CA ARG A 212 -2.57 10.04 14.70
C ARG A 212 -2.24 10.06 16.19
N ALA A 213 -3.25 9.86 17.02
CA ALA A 213 -3.09 9.75 18.47
C ALA A 213 -2.28 8.51 18.89
N ASP A 214 -1.60 8.61 20.02
CA ASP A 214 -0.80 7.52 20.60
C ASP A 214 -1.57 6.22 20.88
N PRO A 215 -2.83 6.24 21.38
CA PRO A 215 -3.57 5.00 21.62
C PRO A 215 -3.74 4.13 20.36
N VAL A 216 -3.81 4.73 19.17
CA VAL A 216 -3.88 3.96 17.92
C VAL A 216 -2.58 3.17 17.70
N LEU A 217 -1.43 3.69 18.12
CA LEU A 217 -0.16 2.97 18.05
C LEU A 217 -0.19 1.71 18.91
N GLU A 218 -0.73 1.82 20.12
CA GLU A 218 -0.88 0.70 21.06
C GLU A 218 -1.81 -0.36 20.49
N TYR A 219 -2.96 0.04 19.92
CA TYR A 219 -3.89 -0.90 19.29
C TYR A 219 -3.24 -1.65 18.14
N MET A 220 -2.50 -0.94 17.27
CA MET A 220 -1.81 -1.56 16.14
C MET A 220 -0.70 -2.51 16.59
N GLN A 221 -0.01 -2.17 17.68
CA GLN A 221 1.00 -3.04 18.27
C GLN A 221 0.37 -4.31 18.84
N TYR A 222 -0.74 -4.19 19.56
CA TYR A 222 -1.48 -5.33 20.09
C TYR A 222 -1.93 -6.30 18.99
N ILE A 223 -2.47 -5.78 17.87
CA ILE A 223 -2.83 -6.60 16.71
C ILE A 223 -1.58 -7.28 16.09
N ASP A 224 -0.48 -6.54 15.96
CA ASP A 224 0.77 -7.04 15.38
C ASP A 224 1.41 -8.14 16.26
N GLU A 225 1.30 -8.04 17.58
CA GLU A 225 1.74 -9.06 18.56
C GLU A 225 0.90 -10.33 18.49
N GLU A 226 -0.40 -10.19 18.31
CA GLU A 226 -1.29 -11.35 18.20
C GLU A 226 -1.09 -12.12 16.89
N MET A 227 -0.84 -11.40 15.79
CA MET A 227 -0.39 -11.99 14.54
C MET A 227 0.92 -12.79 14.73
N LEU A 228 1.84 -12.33 15.58
CA LEU A 228 3.10 -13.02 15.86
C LEU A 228 2.93 -14.28 16.71
N ALA A 229 1.87 -14.34 17.52
CA ALA A 229 1.57 -15.50 18.34
C ALA A 229 1.02 -16.69 17.52
N ASP A 230 0.52 -16.45 16.30
CA ASP A 230 -0.06 -17.47 15.43
C ASP A 230 0.99 -18.51 14.97
N PRO A 231 0.84 -19.80 15.36
CA PRO A 231 1.78 -20.86 14.99
C PRO A 231 1.89 -21.10 13.48
N GLU A 232 0.83 -20.84 12.71
CA GLU A 232 0.80 -21.10 11.26
C GLU A 232 1.63 -20.06 10.47
N GLU A 233 1.88 -18.88 11.03
CA GLU A 233 2.64 -17.80 10.38
C GLU A 233 4.14 -17.81 10.72
N LYS A 234 4.60 -18.69 11.62
CA LYS A 234 6.00 -18.76 12.05
C LYS A 234 6.90 -19.40 10.98
N LYS A 235 7.37 -18.61 10.01
CA LYS A 235 8.55 -19.00 9.19
C LYS A 235 9.32 -17.91 8.45
N TYR A 236 9.15 -16.63 8.79
CA TYR A 236 9.97 -15.57 8.19
C TYR A 236 10.88 -14.92 9.23
N HIS A 237 12.20 -15.08 9.07
CA HIS A 237 13.19 -14.29 9.79
C HIS A 237 12.90 -12.81 9.53
N ARG A 238 12.38 -12.10 10.54
CA ARG A 238 11.98 -10.71 10.38
C ARG A 238 13.20 -9.80 10.50
N THR A 239 13.37 -8.96 9.50
CA THR A 239 14.21 -7.77 9.54
C THR A 239 13.84 -6.95 10.80
N PRO A 240 14.80 -6.61 11.68
CA PRO A 240 14.54 -5.80 12.86
C PRO A 240 13.83 -4.49 12.51
N ARG A 241 12.94 -4.00 13.39
CA ARG A 241 12.17 -2.77 13.18
C ARG A 241 12.62 -1.69 14.16
N ILE A 242 12.83 -0.47 13.67
CA ILE A 242 13.17 0.71 14.46
C ILE A 242 12.12 1.78 14.17
N ARG A 243 11.53 2.35 15.21
CA ARG A 243 10.65 3.52 15.10
C ARG A 243 11.52 4.76 15.21
N LEU A 244 11.38 5.71 14.28
CA LEU A 244 12.02 7.02 14.40
C LEU A 244 10.95 8.02 14.85
N GLU A 245 11.10 8.54 16.05
CA GLU A 245 10.16 9.52 16.63
C GLU A 245 10.34 10.90 15.95
N ASP A 246 11.57 11.27 15.63
CA ASP A 246 11.93 12.60 15.10
C ASP A 246 11.64 12.79 13.60
N GLN A 247 11.07 11.80 12.92
CA GLN A 247 10.76 11.87 11.48
C GLN A 247 9.30 11.51 11.19
N PRO A 248 8.36 12.35 11.66
CA PRO A 248 6.96 12.10 11.40
C PRO A 248 6.66 12.30 9.90
N GLU A 249 5.76 11.48 9.38
CA GLU A 249 5.36 11.48 7.98
C GLU A 249 4.13 12.39 7.82
N SER A 250 4.29 13.45 7.02
CA SER A 250 3.18 14.29 6.58
C SER A 250 2.32 13.50 5.58
N ARG A 251 1.09 13.19 5.99
CA ARG A 251 0.12 12.48 5.17
C ARG A 251 -1.25 13.08 5.34
N LYS A 252 -2.10 12.81 4.35
CA LYS A 252 -3.52 13.09 4.46
C LYS A 252 -4.09 12.35 5.68
N PRO A 253 -4.83 13.05 6.55
CA PRO A 253 -5.56 12.41 7.64
C PRO A 253 -6.59 11.43 7.09
N ALA A 254 -6.85 10.36 7.84
CA ALA A 254 -7.98 9.49 7.57
C ALA A 254 -9.29 10.26 7.82
N HIS A 255 -10.38 9.82 7.18
CA HIS A 255 -11.73 10.39 7.34
C HIS A 255 -12.59 9.47 8.20
N GLY A 256 -13.61 10.02 8.86
CA GLY A 256 -14.58 9.25 9.64
C GLY A 256 -14.07 8.75 10.99
N LEU A 257 -12.81 9.05 11.35
CA LEU A 257 -12.30 8.64 12.66
C LEU A 257 -12.96 9.47 13.78
N PRO A 258 -13.17 8.84 14.94
CA PRO A 258 -13.32 9.52 16.21
C PRO A 258 -12.32 10.66 16.44
N LEU A 259 -12.78 11.79 16.99
CA LEU A 259 -11.91 12.90 17.40
C LEU A 259 -10.79 12.43 18.35
N SER A 260 -11.11 11.53 19.28
CA SER A 260 -10.17 10.98 20.27
C SER A 260 -9.04 10.14 19.68
N LEU A 261 -9.09 9.81 18.39
CA LEU A 261 -8.05 9.05 17.69
C LEU A 261 -7.13 9.93 16.83
N TYR A 262 -7.38 11.23 16.80
CA TYR A 262 -6.45 12.21 16.26
C TYR A 262 -5.58 12.80 17.37
N ASP A 263 -4.36 13.19 16.99
CA ASP A 263 -3.46 13.92 17.87
C ASP A 263 -4.03 15.32 18.18
N GLU A 264 -4.11 15.66 19.47
CA GLU A 264 -4.79 16.87 19.93
C GLU A 264 -4.07 18.14 19.46
N GLN A 265 -2.73 18.15 19.57
CA GLN A 265 -1.92 19.28 19.11
C GLN A 265 -2.08 19.48 17.60
N TRP A 266 -2.02 18.39 16.82
CA TRP A 266 -2.23 18.46 15.38
C TRP A 266 -3.62 18.97 15.00
N LEU A 267 -4.67 18.55 15.73
CA LEU A 267 -6.03 19.04 15.51
C LEU A 267 -6.18 20.54 15.81
N GLU A 268 -5.55 21.03 16.88
CA GLU A 268 -5.54 22.46 17.20
C GLU A 268 -4.87 23.28 16.10
N ASP A 269 -3.72 22.82 15.62
CA ASP A 269 -3.00 23.45 14.52
C ASP A 269 -3.85 23.50 13.23
N GLU A 270 -4.54 22.40 12.91
CA GLU A 270 -5.43 22.35 11.75
C GLU A 270 -6.68 23.22 11.93
N ARG A 271 -7.28 23.29 13.13
CA ARG A 271 -8.42 24.17 13.41
C ARG A 271 -8.05 25.64 13.25
N ALA A 272 -6.81 26.01 13.60
CA ALA A 272 -6.32 27.37 13.42
C ALA A 272 -6.22 27.77 11.94
N PHE A 273 -5.96 26.79 11.06
CA PHE A 273 -5.88 27.01 9.61
C PHE A 273 -7.24 26.85 8.90
N ASP A 274 -8.03 25.87 9.32
CA ASP A 274 -9.33 25.50 8.76
C ASP A 274 -10.36 25.27 9.88
N PRO A 275 -11.20 26.27 10.18
CA PRO A 275 -12.24 26.15 11.20
C PRO A 275 -13.26 25.02 10.94
N ASN A 276 -13.35 24.52 9.70
CA ASN A 276 -14.27 23.44 9.32
C ASN A 276 -13.57 22.08 9.21
N VAL A 277 -12.36 21.92 9.76
CA VAL A 277 -11.60 20.66 9.73
C VAL A 277 -12.44 19.46 10.17
N GLU A 278 -13.30 19.64 11.17
CA GLU A 278 -14.13 18.56 11.71
C GLU A 278 -15.14 18.02 10.71
N GLN A 279 -15.75 18.93 9.93
CA GLN A 279 -16.68 18.59 8.85
C GLN A 279 -15.94 18.00 7.67
N ARG A 280 -14.77 18.56 7.31
CA ARG A 280 -13.92 18.06 6.22
C ARG A 280 -13.42 16.63 6.47
N LEU A 281 -13.12 16.30 7.72
CA LEU A 281 -12.70 14.96 8.13
C LEU A 281 -13.88 14.01 8.34
N GLU A 282 -15.13 14.49 8.21
CA GLU A 282 -16.37 13.72 8.43
C GLU A 282 -16.34 12.99 9.76
N MET A 283 -15.82 13.64 10.81
CA MET A 283 -15.51 12.94 12.05
C MET A 283 -16.78 12.38 12.69
N SER A 284 -16.73 11.10 13.03
CA SER A 284 -17.81 10.45 13.76
C SER A 284 -17.82 10.94 15.21
N THR A 285 -18.94 11.53 15.66
CA THR A 285 -19.15 11.91 17.07
C THR A 285 -19.25 10.69 17.99
N ASP A 286 -19.50 9.50 17.45
CA ASP A 286 -19.71 8.27 18.22
C ASP A 286 -18.40 7.65 18.70
N THR A 287 -17.89 8.07 19.87
CA THR A 287 -16.72 7.40 20.48
C THR A 287 -16.57 7.54 21.99
N LEU A 288 -17.51 7.06 22.81
CA LEU A 288 -17.30 7.11 24.27
C LEU A 288 -17.65 5.86 25.08
N GLU A 289 -18.38 4.87 24.54
CA GLU A 289 -18.69 3.66 25.31
C GLU A 289 -17.62 2.57 25.21
N LEU A 290 -17.05 2.33 24.02
CA LEU A 290 -16.11 1.22 23.82
C LEU A 290 -14.68 1.52 24.33
N LEU A 291 -14.26 2.79 24.35
CA LEU A 291 -12.98 3.22 24.96
C LEU A 291 -12.97 3.00 26.48
N LYS A 292 -14.12 3.13 27.15
CA LYS A 292 -14.27 2.80 28.58
C LYS A 292 -14.12 1.30 28.85
N ILE A 293 -14.56 0.45 27.92
CA ILE A 293 -14.37 -1.01 28.01
C ILE A 293 -12.88 -1.35 27.84
N LEU A 294 -12.20 -0.75 26.85
CA LEU A 294 -10.77 -0.92 26.63
C LEU A 294 -9.91 -0.50 27.83
N SER A 295 -10.18 0.66 28.44
CA SER A 295 -9.44 1.10 29.63
C SER A 295 -9.68 0.17 30.84
N SER A 296 -10.86 -0.43 30.95
CA SER A 296 -11.17 -1.40 32.01
C SER A 296 -10.49 -2.76 31.81
N GLN A 297 -10.27 -3.20 30.57
CA GLN A 297 -9.65 -4.49 30.26
C GLN A 297 -8.13 -4.45 30.18
N LEU A 298 -7.53 -3.38 29.63
CA LEU A 298 -6.07 -3.19 29.63
C LEU A 298 -5.52 -3.12 31.08
N ASN A 299 -6.27 -2.48 31.99
CA ASN A 299 -5.91 -2.44 33.41
C ASN A 299 -6.07 -3.79 34.13
N ARG A 300 -6.91 -4.72 33.63
CA ARG A 300 -7.07 -6.06 34.21
C ARG A 300 -6.02 -7.06 33.71
N GLY A 301 -5.52 -6.90 32.49
CA GLY A 301 -4.52 -7.80 31.88
C GLY A 301 -3.09 -7.59 32.37
N TYR A 302 -2.74 -6.39 32.84
CA TYR A 302 -1.35 -6.03 33.18
C TYR A 302 -0.93 -6.41 34.62
N ASN A 303 -1.86 -6.64 35.55
CA ASN A 303 -1.55 -6.99 36.94
C ASN A 303 -1.40 -8.49 37.23
N GLY A 304 -1.54 -9.38 36.23
CA GLY A 304 -1.62 -10.83 36.45
C GLY A 304 -0.38 -11.66 36.08
N LYS A 305 0.62 -11.10 35.40
CA LYS A 305 1.80 -11.86 34.93
C LYS A 305 3.10 -11.18 35.36
N GLY A 306 3.37 -11.13 36.65
CA GLY A 306 4.63 -10.55 37.13
C GLY A 306 4.80 -10.50 38.63
N LYS A 307 4.42 -11.55 39.38
CA LYS A 307 4.94 -11.80 40.74
C LYS A 307 4.47 -13.17 41.25
N GLN A 308 5.19 -14.22 40.87
CA GLN A 308 5.30 -15.38 41.74
C GLN A 308 6.76 -15.83 41.83
N LYS A 309 7.23 -15.81 43.09
CA LYS A 309 8.34 -16.55 43.70
C LYS A 309 9.77 -16.19 43.29
N ALA A 310 10.36 -15.28 44.08
CA ALA A 310 11.69 -15.47 44.62
C ALA A 310 11.75 -14.83 46.02
N ALA A 311 11.36 -15.60 47.05
CA ALA A 311 11.67 -15.30 48.45
C ALA A 311 11.50 -16.56 49.29
N SER A 312 12.62 -17.14 49.72
CA SER A 312 12.93 -17.63 51.07
C SER A 312 13.72 -18.94 51.06
N SER A 313 15.05 -18.81 51.09
CA SER A 313 15.91 -19.71 51.86
C SER A 313 17.24 -18.97 52.08
N GLY A 314 17.30 -18.15 53.14
CA GLY A 314 18.52 -18.00 53.94
C GLY A 314 18.39 -19.04 55.06
N ASP A 315 19.36 -19.93 55.21
CA ASP A 315 20.63 -19.71 55.92
C ASP A 315 20.38 -19.79 57.44
N ASP A 316 20.75 -20.92 58.06
CA ASP A 316 21.97 -21.04 58.87
C ASP A 316 21.92 -22.22 59.87
N ASP A 317 23.13 -22.60 60.30
CA ASP A 317 23.57 -23.38 61.48
C ASP A 317 23.92 -24.87 61.33
N GLU A 318 25.22 -25.05 61.04
CA GLU A 318 26.23 -25.71 61.89
C GLU A 318 25.74 -26.62 63.04
N SER A 319 26.18 -27.88 63.02
CA SER A 319 26.95 -28.45 64.15
C SER A 319 27.60 -29.79 63.79
N ASP A 320 28.88 -29.89 64.12
CA ASP A 320 29.74 -31.06 64.30
C ASP A 320 29.05 -32.37 64.73
N MET A 321 29.54 -33.50 64.21
CA MET A 321 30.39 -34.40 64.99
C MET A 321 30.88 -35.60 64.16
N ASP A 322 32.20 -35.69 64.08
CA ASP A 322 32.99 -36.89 63.89
C ASP A 322 32.69 -37.92 65.00
N THR A 323 32.43 -39.19 64.67
CA THR A 323 33.11 -40.35 65.28
C THR A 323 32.62 -41.70 64.70
N ARG A 324 33.59 -42.41 64.11
CA ARG A 324 33.85 -43.86 64.11
C ARG A 324 32.73 -44.85 64.46
N GLY A 325 32.58 -45.82 63.55
CA GLY A 325 32.15 -47.19 63.76
C GLY A 325 32.41 -48.00 62.49
#